data_AF-A0A1A8I1B7-F1
#
_entry.id   AF-A0A1A8I1B7-F1
#
_cell.length_a   1.000
_cell.length_b   1.000
_cell.length_c   1.000
_cell.angle_alpha   90.00
_cell.angle_beta   90.00
_cell.angle_gamma   90.00
#
_symmetry.space_group_name_H-M   'P 1'
#
loop_
_entity.id
_entity.type
_entity.pdbx_description
1 polymer ?
#
loop_
_entity_poly.entity_id
_entity_poly.type
_entity_poly.pdbx_seq_one_letter_code
_entity_poly.pdbx_strand_id
1 'polypeptide(L)'
;KDTDIDGYPDEKLKCKDPNCKKDNCIYVPNSGQEDVDRDGLGDTCDDDADGDGIPNEQDNCWLKPNVDQRNSDKDSHGDACDNCRLVENPDQ
;
A
#
# COMPACT_ATOMS: atom_id res chain seq x y z
N LYS A 1 17.29 -11.05 12.51
CA LYS A 1 17.35 -11.68 11.17
C LYS A 1 16.50 -10.80 10.29
N ASP A 2 16.93 -10.60 9.06
CA ASP A 2 16.28 -9.80 8.03
C ASP A 2 16.33 -10.72 6.80
N THR A 3 15.15 -11.16 6.35
CA THR A 3 15.01 -12.25 5.38
C THR A 3 15.14 -11.76 3.96
N ASP A 4 14.60 -10.59 3.68
CA ASP A 4 14.46 -9.98 2.37
C ASP A 4 15.40 -8.77 2.17
N ILE A 5 16.15 -8.41 3.22
CA ILE A 5 17.30 -7.50 3.19
C ILE A 5 16.85 -6.06 2.89
N ASP A 6 15.76 -5.65 3.52
CA ASP A 6 15.18 -4.32 3.34
C ASP A 6 15.52 -3.34 4.49
N GLY A 7 16.18 -3.85 5.54
CA GLY A 7 16.60 -3.07 6.70
C GLY A 7 15.68 -3.19 7.91
N TYR A 8 14.58 -3.93 7.81
CA TYR A 8 13.68 -4.25 8.92
C TYR A 8 13.82 -5.73 9.34
N PRO A 9 13.83 -6.03 10.64
CA PRO A 9 13.96 -7.39 11.12
C PRO A 9 12.63 -8.16 11.05
N ASP A 10 12.71 -9.47 10.72
CA ASP A 10 11.58 -10.41 10.75
C ASP A 10 10.78 -10.39 12.07
N GLU A 11 11.44 -10.02 13.16
CA GLU A 11 10.91 -9.97 14.52
C GLU A 11 11.36 -8.70 15.23
N LYS A 12 10.46 -8.13 16.04
CA LYS A 12 10.73 -6.89 16.77
C LYS A 12 11.95 -7.03 17.70
N LEU A 13 12.90 -6.11 17.56
CA LEU A 13 14.09 -6.04 18.40
C LEU A 13 13.89 -5.10 19.60
N LYS A 14 14.64 -5.32 20.68
CA LYS A 14 14.60 -4.51 21.90
C LYS A 14 15.47 -3.26 21.78
N CYS A 15 15.09 -2.36 20.88
CA CYS A 15 15.73 -1.06 20.71
C CYS A 15 14.70 0.03 20.36
N LYS A 16 15.14 1.29 20.43
CA LYS A 16 14.28 2.47 20.22
C LYS A 16 14.27 2.95 18.77
N ASP A 17 15.19 2.46 17.95
CA ASP A 17 15.31 2.82 16.55
C ASP A 17 14.07 2.33 15.77
N PRO A 18 13.51 3.11 14.85
CA PRO A 18 12.45 2.65 13.95
C PRO A 18 12.78 1.34 13.24
N ASN A 19 14.05 1.13 12.86
CA ASN A 19 14.52 -0.08 12.18
C ASN A 19 14.58 -1.30 13.12
N CYS A 20 14.19 -1.15 14.39
CA CYS A 20 13.99 -2.26 15.32
C CYS A 20 12.55 -2.77 15.36
N LYS A 21 11.63 -2.10 14.65
CA LYS A 21 10.25 -2.60 14.51
C LYS A 21 10.25 -3.88 13.69
N LYS A 22 9.24 -4.72 13.92
CA LYS A 22 9.02 -5.90 13.09
C LYS A 22 8.67 -5.43 11.69
N ASP A 23 9.25 -6.08 10.70
CA ASP A 23 8.85 -5.96 9.31
C ASP A 23 7.39 -6.39 9.09
N ASN A 24 6.62 -5.57 8.38
CA ASN A 24 5.22 -5.85 7.99
C ASN A 24 5.11 -6.71 6.71
N CYS A 25 6.20 -6.95 5.97
CA CYS A 25 6.28 -7.83 4.80
C CYS A 25 7.53 -8.72 4.78
N ILE A 26 7.68 -9.62 5.77
CA ILE A 26 8.83 -10.53 6.02
C ILE A 26 9.53 -11.17 4.80
N TYR A 27 8.83 -11.34 3.67
CA TYR A 27 9.34 -12.01 2.48
C TYR A 27 9.41 -11.11 1.23
N VAL A 28 9.04 -9.84 1.33
CA VAL A 28 8.91 -8.91 0.21
C VAL A 28 9.53 -7.57 0.60
N PRO A 29 10.70 -7.21 0.04
CA PRO A 29 11.42 -6.01 0.47
C PRO A 29 10.56 -4.76 0.37
N ASN A 30 10.32 -4.08 1.49
CA ASN A 30 9.53 -2.86 1.54
C ASN A 30 10.08 -1.87 2.57
N SER A 31 11.34 -1.47 2.40
CA SER A 31 12.10 -0.58 3.31
C SER A 31 11.42 0.75 3.74
N GLY A 32 10.31 1.16 3.14
CA GLY A 32 9.48 2.28 3.62
C GLY A 32 8.47 1.88 4.72
N GLN A 33 8.16 0.59 4.85
CA GLN A 33 7.12 -0.01 5.69
C GLN A 33 5.78 0.71 5.58
N GLU A 34 5.42 1.14 4.36
CA GLU A 34 4.09 1.68 4.10
C GLU A 34 3.01 0.64 4.45
N ASP A 35 1.92 1.14 5.03
CA ASP A 35 0.81 0.41 5.64
C ASP A 35 -0.34 1.43 5.78
N VAL A 36 -1.10 1.59 4.69
CA VAL A 36 -2.11 2.65 4.53
C VAL A 36 -3.26 2.45 5.50
N ASP A 37 -3.77 1.22 5.61
CA ASP A 37 -4.94 0.89 6.42
C ASP A 37 -4.60 0.58 7.90
N ARG A 38 -3.32 0.32 8.20
CA ARG A 38 -2.76 0.05 9.53
C ARG A 38 -3.24 -1.26 10.13
N ASP A 39 -3.48 -2.27 9.31
CA ASP A 39 -3.81 -3.62 9.78
C ASP A 39 -2.56 -4.40 10.25
N GLY A 40 -1.37 -3.92 9.87
CA GLY A 40 -0.07 -4.47 10.23
C GLY A 40 0.58 -5.38 9.18
N LEU A 41 -0.08 -5.60 8.04
CA LEU A 41 0.53 -5.99 6.77
C LEU A 41 1.05 -4.71 6.08
N GLY A 42 2.08 -4.85 5.24
CA GLY A 42 2.55 -3.71 4.47
C GLY A 42 1.89 -3.65 3.10
N ASP A 43 1.77 -2.46 2.53
CA ASP A 43 1.09 -2.23 1.25
C ASP A 43 1.57 -3.20 0.14
N THR A 44 2.86 -3.57 0.15
CA THR A 44 3.47 -4.46 -0.86
C THR A 44 3.07 -5.94 -0.72
N CYS A 45 2.62 -6.37 0.46
CA CYS A 45 2.23 -7.75 0.74
C CYS A 45 0.80 -7.90 1.26
N ASP A 46 0.04 -6.82 1.30
CA ASP A 46 -1.39 -6.80 1.53
C ASP A 46 -2.15 -7.01 0.21
N ASP A 47 -3.24 -7.76 0.25
CA ASP A 47 -4.13 -7.99 -0.89
C ASP A 47 -5.17 -6.87 -1.05
N ASP A 48 -5.39 -6.07 0.01
CA ASP A 48 -6.33 -4.93 0.10
C ASP A 48 -5.67 -3.79 0.91
N ALA A 49 -4.68 -3.13 0.30
CA ALA A 49 -3.74 -2.27 1.03
C ALA A 49 -4.37 -1.03 1.66
N ASP A 50 -5.56 -0.62 1.20
CA ASP A 50 -6.28 0.51 1.76
C ASP A 50 -7.49 0.13 2.64
N GLY A 51 -7.82 -1.16 2.69
CA GLY A 51 -8.84 -1.73 3.56
C GLY A 51 -10.26 -1.33 3.19
N ASP A 52 -10.53 -0.98 1.94
CA ASP A 52 -11.87 -0.60 1.48
C ASP A 52 -12.76 -1.81 1.11
N GLY A 53 -12.16 -3.01 1.06
CA GLY A 53 -12.82 -4.27 0.77
C GLY A 53 -12.75 -4.69 -0.69
N ILE A 54 -12.02 -3.97 -1.54
CA ILE A 54 -11.79 -4.26 -2.95
C ILE A 54 -10.33 -4.70 -3.13
N PRO A 55 -10.05 -5.92 -3.63
CA PRO A 55 -8.67 -6.36 -3.82
C PRO A 55 -7.87 -5.42 -4.71
N ASN A 56 -6.59 -5.21 -4.40
CA ASN A 56 -5.67 -4.29 -5.11
C ASN A 56 -5.70 -4.44 -6.64
N GLU A 57 -5.84 -5.67 -7.16
CA GLU A 57 -5.89 -5.94 -8.61
C GLU A 57 -7.19 -5.46 -9.29
N GLN A 58 -8.24 -5.19 -8.52
CA GLN A 58 -9.57 -4.76 -8.97
C GLN A 58 -9.88 -3.33 -8.57
N ASP A 59 -9.02 -2.70 -7.77
CA ASP A 59 -9.19 -1.35 -7.27
C ASP A 59 -8.49 -0.32 -8.17
N ASN A 60 -9.26 0.65 -8.68
CA ASN A 60 -8.71 1.77 -9.45
C ASN A 60 -8.01 2.84 -8.60
N CYS A 61 -7.95 2.68 -7.27
CA CYS A 61 -7.23 3.49 -6.32
C CYS A 61 -6.67 2.69 -5.13
N TRP A 62 -5.99 1.57 -5.37
CA TRP A 62 -5.49 0.58 -4.38
C TRP A 62 -4.72 1.08 -3.12
N LEU A 63 -4.41 2.37 -2.99
CA LEU A 63 -3.80 3.00 -1.79
C LEU A 63 -4.70 4.08 -1.17
N LYS A 64 -5.97 4.19 -1.59
CA LYS A 64 -6.87 5.25 -1.16
C LYS A 64 -8.33 4.80 -1.23
N PRO A 65 -8.99 4.61 -0.08
CA PRO A 65 -10.29 3.96 -0.02
C PRO A 65 -11.34 4.62 -0.91
N ASN A 66 -11.96 3.84 -1.78
CA ASN A 66 -12.95 4.29 -2.73
C ASN A 66 -13.91 3.17 -3.16
N VAL A 67 -14.65 2.64 -2.17
CA VAL A 67 -15.69 1.60 -2.32
C VAL A 67 -16.67 1.83 -3.50
N ASP A 68 -16.89 3.07 -3.93
CA ASP A 68 -17.76 3.39 -5.08
C ASP A 68 -17.10 3.18 -6.46
N GLN A 69 -15.78 2.98 -6.51
CA GLN A 69 -14.94 2.75 -7.69
C GLN A 69 -15.21 3.75 -8.83
N ARG A 70 -15.62 4.96 -8.46
CA ARG A 70 -16.02 5.97 -9.45
C ARG A 70 -14.80 6.43 -10.25
N ASN A 71 -14.95 6.48 -11.57
CA ASN A 71 -13.94 6.96 -12.50
C ASN A 71 -14.63 7.75 -13.63
N SER A 72 -14.50 9.07 -13.61
CA SER A 72 -15.27 10.00 -14.42
C SER A 72 -14.75 10.16 -15.86
N ASP A 73 -13.43 10.10 -16.07
CA ASP A 73 -12.81 10.17 -17.40
C ASP A 73 -12.42 8.80 -17.98
N LYS A 74 -12.47 7.74 -17.16
CA LYS A 74 -12.27 6.33 -17.53
C LYS A 74 -10.83 5.98 -17.86
N ASP A 75 -9.87 6.70 -17.27
CA ASP A 75 -8.48 6.29 -17.31
C ASP A 75 -8.19 5.16 -16.28
N SER A 76 -6.93 4.89 -15.94
CA SER A 76 -6.59 3.83 -14.99
C SER A 76 -6.82 4.18 -13.51
N HIS A 77 -7.05 5.45 -13.18
CA HIS A 77 -7.10 5.97 -11.82
C HIS A 77 -8.53 6.41 -11.48
N GLY A 78 -9.04 6.00 -10.32
CA GLY A 78 -10.36 6.43 -9.86
C GLY A 78 -10.39 7.90 -9.42
N ASP A 79 -11.59 8.49 -9.36
CA ASP A 79 -11.84 9.88 -8.93
C ASP A 79 -11.24 10.20 -7.54
N ALA A 80 -10.97 9.17 -6.74
CA ALA A 80 -10.36 9.30 -5.42
C ALA A 80 -8.86 9.60 -5.50
N CYS A 81 -8.11 8.93 -6.35
CA CYS A 81 -6.65 9.01 -6.46
C CYS A 81 -6.17 9.80 -7.69
N ASP A 82 -7.07 10.10 -8.61
CA ASP A 82 -6.78 10.86 -9.82
C ASP A 82 -6.58 12.37 -9.56
N ASN A 83 -5.44 12.88 -10.01
CA ASN A 83 -5.05 14.28 -9.92
C ASN A 83 -5.73 15.18 -10.97
N CYS A 84 -6.35 14.62 -12.01
CA CYS A 84 -6.97 15.34 -13.11
C CYS A 84 -8.43 15.00 -13.44
N ARG A 85 -9.08 14.01 -12.82
CA ARG A 85 -10.54 13.69 -12.69
C ARG A 85 -11.49 13.74 -13.90
N LEU A 86 -11.28 14.65 -14.83
CA LEU A 86 -12.13 14.93 -15.98
C LEU A 86 -11.29 14.91 -17.27
N VAL A 87 -10.03 14.53 -17.19
CA VAL A 87 -9.05 14.58 -18.28
C VAL A 87 -8.17 13.35 -18.14
N GLU A 88 -8.31 12.39 -19.05
CA GLU A 88 -7.52 11.15 -19.03
C GLU A 88 -6.00 11.44 -18.94
N ASN A 89 -5.36 10.92 -17.89
CA ASN A 89 -3.93 11.05 -17.63
C ASN A 89 -3.39 9.80 -16.90
N PRO A 90 -3.34 8.64 -17.59
CA PRO A 90 -2.96 7.36 -16.98
C PRO A 90 -1.56 7.32 -16.34
N ASP A 91 -0.68 8.27 -16.67
CA ASP A 91 0.76 8.30 -16.33
C ASP A 91 1.11 9.06 -15.03
N GLN A 92 0.11 9.42 -14.22
CA GLN A 92 0.28 10.13 -12.94
C GLN A 92 0.98 9.33 -11.83
#